data_AF-A0A7S0A1I9-F1
#
_entry.id   AF-A0A7S0A1I9-F1
#
_cell.length_a   1.000
_cell.length_b   1.000
_cell.length_c   1.000
_cell.angle_alpha   90.00
_cell.angle_beta   90.00
_cell.angle_gamma   90.00
#
_symmetry.space_group_name_H-M   'P 1'
#
loop_
_entity.id
_entity.type
_entity.pdbx_description
1 polymer ?
#
loop_
_entity_poly.entity_id
_entity_poly.type
_entity_poly.pdbx_seq_one_letter_code
_entity_poly.pdbx_strand_id
1 'polypeptide(L)'
;MAATRSRFSASSALSVLAVALLVGRVLYSPCMRRLFRNTALPGIPDPLAPAYAACSDEELIGAVSLVVTVKDTCAQAEELLTHLSKMFPRDMHVFYAYPSIRGCRHVSAGVAGARLFTNFTEVTVGASDAPIAGFLKVQSLLKTKYAVLMHNDAYPMERDFACEMYRALEAHPHYPIAAPQIYEAASDKVIVPHGHHQNLHVRPSKSGQGFRIDYDLSLRLLTQRKPEDFAEGPQVDFLEDHAFFARSDRYHELLDPSGSFTLEYMDMILNMRARNTSAWYVPTARCIFDVDTNKITWEDLPYLVYKRSEQIGHQVRTYLTKKWGVEFVNTGIWNYVRYVMLAGVVLEQEALPADWKDQAAVFFSWFESVGFNRYNGQYLPDFIEEPMAGLVNVSRTMKQTLPTEVPADRVPPKSAMEILPKQPRKKAGAIDISFREPHLPIGVRERSCDASEPDSYALCGLAVQDGDSCRCYNYVVPFNLKTTLYLDKLMAWMKLPARAFMYGQMKYWSVPIDKNSVSMFCEPTQDECSFQVSFSKNARVLQWSWFGKEPKYPFTFEGMVIFCILVFVIMTPVALSTKRVRSWLGLKKQQIRSIAALNAAVCKHAVRS
;
A
#
# COMPACT_ATOMS: atom_id res chain seq x y z
N MET A 1 -14.25 68.53 -11.78
CA MET A 1 -14.21 67.49 -12.83
C MET A 1 -12.84 66.85 -12.84
N ALA A 2 -12.72 65.61 -12.37
CA ALA A 2 -11.69 64.64 -12.76
C ALA A 2 -12.01 63.32 -12.04
N ALA A 3 -12.73 62.43 -12.72
CA ALA A 3 -12.96 61.08 -12.25
C ALA A 3 -11.72 60.24 -12.57
N THR A 4 -10.95 59.90 -11.53
CA THR A 4 -9.90 58.87 -11.58
C THR A 4 -10.56 57.50 -11.76
N ARG A 5 -10.72 57.08 -13.03
CA ARG A 5 -11.06 55.70 -13.37
C ARG A 5 -9.91 54.80 -12.92
N SER A 6 -10.15 53.97 -11.90
CA SER A 6 -9.22 52.88 -11.56
C SER A 6 -9.12 51.93 -12.75
N ARG A 7 -7.95 51.86 -13.39
CA ARG A 7 -7.62 50.77 -14.30
C ARG A 7 -7.42 49.51 -13.45
N PHE A 8 -8.52 48.84 -13.11
CA PHE A 8 -8.45 47.40 -12.89
C PHE A 8 -8.07 46.81 -14.25
N SER A 9 -6.80 46.41 -14.36
CA SER A 9 -6.25 45.85 -15.59
C SER A 9 -7.12 44.67 -16.03
N ALA A 10 -7.55 44.67 -17.29
CA ALA A 10 -8.33 43.58 -17.88
C ALA A 10 -7.63 42.21 -17.70
N SER A 11 -6.30 42.18 -17.56
CA SER A 11 -5.53 40.97 -17.26
C SER A 11 -5.90 40.36 -15.90
N SER A 12 -6.07 41.16 -14.85
CA SER A 12 -6.42 40.69 -13.50
C SER A 12 -7.82 40.08 -13.45
N ALA A 13 -8.77 40.69 -14.18
CA ALA A 13 -10.14 40.19 -14.28
C ALA A 13 -10.22 38.89 -15.11
N LEU A 14 -9.45 38.78 -16.19
CA LEU A 14 -9.33 37.54 -16.97
C LEU A 14 -8.66 36.42 -16.18
N SER A 15 -7.63 36.71 -15.38
CA SER A 15 -7.01 35.71 -14.49
C SER A 15 -7.98 35.24 -13.41
N VAL A 16 -8.73 36.14 -12.77
CA VAL A 16 -9.75 35.78 -11.77
C VAL A 16 -10.88 34.97 -12.41
N LEU A 17 -11.32 35.32 -13.62
CA LEU A 17 -12.34 34.57 -14.36
C LEU A 17 -11.84 33.20 -14.79
N ALA A 18 -10.60 33.09 -15.26
CA ALA A 18 -9.97 31.81 -15.62
C ALA A 18 -9.81 30.90 -14.40
N VAL A 19 -9.38 31.45 -13.26
CA VAL A 19 -9.32 30.74 -11.97
C VAL A 19 -10.72 30.33 -11.53
N ALA A 20 -11.73 31.21 -11.63
CA ALA A 20 -13.11 30.88 -11.30
C ALA A 20 -13.72 29.81 -12.23
N LEU A 21 -13.36 29.80 -13.52
CA LEU A 21 -13.77 28.78 -14.50
C LEU A 21 -13.08 27.44 -14.25
N LEU A 22 -11.79 27.45 -13.90
CA LEU A 22 -11.03 26.26 -13.49
C LEU A 22 -11.59 25.68 -12.19
N VAL A 23 -11.78 26.51 -11.17
CA VAL A 23 -12.40 26.14 -9.89
C VAL A 23 -13.82 25.64 -10.11
N GLY A 24 -14.61 26.32 -10.95
CA GLY A 24 -15.96 25.90 -11.31
C GLY A 24 -16.03 24.53 -12.00
N ARG A 25 -15.13 24.26 -12.96
CA ARG A 25 -15.01 22.95 -13.63
C ARG A 25 -14.54 21.85 -12.68
N VAL A 26 -13.55 22.14 -11.83
CA VAL A 26 -13.03 21.21 -10.83
C VAL A 26 -14.13 20.82 -9.83
N LEU A 27 -14.85 21.81 -9.29
CA LEU A 27 -15.99 21.60 -8.38
C LEU A 27 -17.20 20.91 -9.03
N TYR A 28 -17.32 20.94 -10.36
CA TYR A 28 -18.40 20.26 -11.08
C TYR A 28 -18.14 18.78 -11.37
N SER A 29 -16.91 18.31 -11.22
CA SER A 29 -16.64 16.89 -11.42
C SER A 29 -17.36 16.05 -10.35
N PRO A 30 -18.02 14.93 -10.72
CA PRO A 30 -18.64 14.02 -9.75
C PRO A 30 -17.66 13.57 -8.66
N CYS A 31 -16.39 13.41 -9.01
CA CYS A 31 -15.32 13.04 -8.09
C CYS A 31 -15.08 14.12 -7.02
N MET A 32 -14.94 15.38 -7.40
CA MET A 32 -14.74 16.46 -6.42
C MET A 32 -15.96 16.64 -5.53
N ARG A 33 -17.18 16.50 -6.07
CA ARG A 33 -18.41 16.52 -5.24
C ARG A 33 -18.42 15.42 -4.19
N ARG A 34 -18.03 14.19 -4.56
CA ARG A 34 -17.89 13.09 -3.60
C ARG A 34 -16.82 13.39 -2.57
N LEU A 35 -15.66 13.92 -2.97
CA LEU A 35 -14.59 14.31 -2.06
C LEU A 35 -15.08 15.33 -1.00
N PHE A 36 -15.79 16.37 -1.43
CA PHE A 36 -16.41 17.36 -0.54
C PHE A 36 -17.51 16.80 0.35
N ARG A 37 -18.33 15.89 -0.19
CA ARG A 37 -19.32 15.18 0.61
C ARG A 37 -18.64 14.37 1.70
N ASN A 38 -17.58 13.64 1.34
CA ASN A 38 -16.90 12.68 2.21
C ASN A 38 -16.23 13.34 3.43
N THR A 39 -15.78 14.60 3.34
CA THR A 39 -15.25 15.34 4.51
C THR A 39 -16.28 15.55 5.62
N ALA A 40 -17.57 15.49 5.30
CA ALA A 40 -18.67 15.62 6.26
C ALA A 40 -19.29 14.27 6.66
N LEU A 41 -18.82 13.15 6.10
CA LEU A 41 -19.33 11.81 6.43
C LEU A 41 -18.59 11.22 7.65
N PRO A 42 -19.23 10.26 8.36
CA PRO A 42 -18.58 9.52 9.44
C PRO A 42 -17.26 8.86 8.99
N GLY A 43 -16.38 8.58 9.97
CA GLY A 43 -15.10 7.91 9.73
C GLY A 43 -15.25 6.53 9.11
N ILE A 44 -16.31 5.81 9.46
CA ILE A 44 -16.65 4.48 8.94
C ILE A 44 -17.69 4.64 7.80
N PRO A 45 -17.49 4.01 6.62
CA PRO A 45 -18.46 4.00 5.52
C PRO A 45 -19.79 3.36 5.93
N ASP A 46 -20.89 3.87 5.36
CA ASP A 46 -22.23 3.33 5.60
C ASP A 46 -22.29 1.85 5.17
N PRO A 47 -22.98 0.98 5.94
CA PRO A 47 -23.16 -0.40 5.56
C PRO A 47 -23.97 -0.55 4.27
N LEU A 48 -23.67 -1.61 3.52
CA LEU A 48 -24.44 -2.01 2.35
C LEU A 48 -25.38 -3.14 2.74
N ALA A 49 -26.62 -3.06 2.28
CA ALA A 49 -27.56 -4.15 2.48
C ALA A 49 -27.10 -5.37 1.64
N PRO A 50 -27.20 -6.60 2.18
CA PRO A 50 -26.92 -7.82 1.41
C PRO A 50 -27.71 -7.85 0.10
N ALA A 51 -27.06 -8.29 -0.97
CA ALA A 51 -27.67 -8.44 -2.29
C ALA A 51 -28.26 -9.85 -2.48
N TYR A 52 -27.77 -10.84 -1.72
CA TYR A 52 -28.14 -12.23 -1.87
C TYR A 52 -28.88 -12.78 -0.64
N ALA A 53 -29.47 -13.96 -0.81
CA ALA A 53 -30.09 -14.68 0.31
C ALA A 53 -29.01 -15.17 1.29
N ALA A 54 -29.29 -15.01 2.59
CA ALA A 54 -28.42 -15.47 3.67
C ALA A 54 -28.12 -16.97 3.54
N CYS A 55 -26.97 -17.38 4.09
CA CYS A 55 -26.49 -18.75 4.12
C CYS A 55 -26.63 -19.28 5.55
N SER A 56 -26.92 -20.57 5.69
CA SER A 56 -26.77 -21.21 7.00
C SER A 56 -25.30 -21.50 7.29
N ASP A 57 -24.95 -21.70 8.57
CA ASP A 57 -23.59 -22.08 8.95
C ASP A 57 -23.23 -23.44 8.32
N GLU A 58 -24.16 -24.40 8.27
CA GLU A 58 -23.95 -25.74 7.67
C GLU A 58 -23.63 -25.65 6.17
N GLU A 59 -24.33 -24.76 5.45
CA GLU A 59 -24.07 -24.52 4.04
C GLU A 59 -22.66 -23.97 3.81
N LEU A 60 -22.24 -22.99 4.61
CA LEU A 60 -20.90 -22.42 4.52
C LEU A 60 -19.82 -23.44 4.88
N ILE A 61 -20.01 -24.23 5.94
CA ILE A 61 -19.08 -25.29 6.37
C ILE A 61 -18.88 -26.32 5.26
N GLY A 62 -19.96 -26.70 4.56
CA GLY A 62 -19.89 -27.68 3.47
C GLY A 62 -19.28 -27.14 2.16
N ALA A 63 -19.41 -25.84 1.90
CA ALA A 63 -19.07 -25.25 0.61
C ALA A 63 -17.74 -24.45 0.60
N VAL A 64 -17.28 -23.97 1.76
CA VAL A 64 -16.21 -22.96 1.86
C VAL A 64 -15.17 -23.34 2.92
N SER A 65 -13.89 -23.25 2.56
CA SER A 65 -12.78 -23.24 3.51
C SER A 65 -12.20 -21.83 3.62
N LEU A 66 -11.62 -21.50 4.77
CA LEU A 66 -10.90 -20.25 4.98
C LEU A 66 -9.40 -20.50 4.90
N VAL A 67 -8.69 -19.76 4.05
CA VAL A 67 -7.24 -19.82 3.93
C VAL A 67 -6.67 -18.44 4.24
N VAL A 68 -5.93 -18.35 5.33
CA VAL A 68 -5.22 -17.16 5.77
C VAL A 68 -3.74 -17.34 5.48
N THR A 69 -3.09 -16.34 4.90
CA THR A 69 -1.62 -16.33 4.74
C THR A 69 -1.01 -15.08 5.33
N VAL A 70 0.18 -15.20 5.90
CA VAL A 70 0.94 -14.04 6.41
C VAL A 70 1.40 -13.17 5.23
N LYS A 71 1.02 -11.88 5.21
CA LYS A 71 1.45 -10.95 4.15
C LYS A 71 2.56 -10.00 4.54
N ASP A 72 2.64 -9.48 5.75
CA ASP A 72 3.68 -8.49 6.10
C ASP A 72 4.13 -8.60 7.56
N THR A 73 3.18 -8.77 8.46
CA THR A 73 3.41 -8.98 9.90
C THR A 73 2.95 -10.39 10.27
N CYS A 74 3.63 -11.02 11.21
CA CYS A 74 3.31 -12.32 11.79
C CYS A 74 2.53 -12.18 13.11
N ALA A 75 2.83 -11.17 13.94
CA ALA A 75 2.34 -11.06 15.30
C ALA A 75 0.83 -10.82 15.44
N GLN A 76 0.16 -10.31 14.40
CA GLN A 76 -1.29 -10.08 14.42
C GLN A 76 -2.15 -11.35 14.36
N ALA A 77 -1.54 -12.55 14.36
CA ALA A 77 -2.24 -13.82 14.20
C ALA A 77 -3.40 -14.01 15.19
N GLU A 78 -3.18 -13.82 16.49
CA GLU A 78 -4.22 -14.06 17.50
C GLU A 78 -5.38 -13.06 17.40
N GLU A 79 -5.06 -11.78 17.18
CA GLU A 79 -6.06 -10.72 17.00
C GLU A 79 -6.97 -11.04 15.80
N LEU A 80 -6.36 -11.32 14.65
CA LEU A 80 -7.08 -11.67 13.44
C LEU A 80 -7.92 -12.93 13.64
N LEU A 81 -7.35 -14.03 14.14
CA LEU A 81 -8.10 -15.27 14.33
C LEU A 81 -9.30 -15.07 15.27
N THR A 82 -9.13 -14.25 16.30
CA THR A 82 -10.22 -13.86 17.21
C THR A 82 -11.31 -13.08 16.46
N HIS A 83 -10.93 -12.15 15.58
CA HIS A 83 -11.87 -11.45 14.71
C HIS A 83 -12.62 -12.41 13.77
N LEU A 84 -11.89 -13.30 13.09
CA LEU A 84 -12.45 -14.28 12.16
C LEU A 84 -13.41 -15.24 12.86
N SER A 85 -13.16 -15.62 14.12
CA SER A 85 -14.08 -16.49 14.89
C SER A 85 -15.47 -15.89 15.13
N LYS A 86 -15.60 -14.56 14.98
CA LYS A 86 -16.89 -13.84 15.06
C LYS A 86 -17.59 -13.75 13.70
N MET A 87 -16.83 -13.91 12.61
CA MET A 87 -17.31 -13.75 11.24
C MET A 87 -17.61 -15.09 10.57
N PHE A 88 -16.93 -16.16 10.97
CA PHE A 88 -17.03 -17.48 10.36
C PHE A 88 -17.51 -18.55 11.35
N PRO A 89 -18.21 -19.61 10.88
CA PRO A 89 -18.60 -20.73 11.72
C PRO A 89 -17.39 -21.42 12.37
N ARG A 90 -17.55 -21.85 13.63
CA ARG A 90 -16.49 -22.52 14.40
C ARG A 90 -15.98 -23.81 13.74
N ASP A 91 -16.85 -24.53 13.04
CA ASP A 91 -16.54 -25.82 12.41
C ASP A 91 -16.05 -25.67 10.95
N MET A 92 -15.93 -24.44 10.44
CA MET A 92 -15.30 -24.19 9.15
C MET A 92 -13.83 -24.60 9.18
N HIS A 93 -13.32 -25.22 8.11
CA HIS A 93 -11.90 -25.53 8.01
C HIS A 93 -11.10 -24.25 7.77
N VAL A 94 -10.25 -23.90 8.73
CA VAL A 94 -9.33 -22.77 8.65
C VAL A 94 -7.90 -23.27 8.45
N PHE A 95 -7.28 -22.84 7.36
CA PHE A 95 -5.85 -23.02 7.10
C PHE A 95 -5.12 -21.70 7.39
N TYR A 96 -4.04 -21.76 8.16
CA TYR A 96 -3.19 -20.61 8.44
C TYR A 96 -1.78 -20.88 7.95
N ALA A 97 -1.36 -20.21 6.88
CA ALA A 97 -0.03 -20.38 6.32
C ALA A 97 0.92 -19.24 6.68
N TYR A 98 2.13 -19.59 7.10
CA TYR A 98 3.14 -18.62 7.54
C TYR A 98 4.54 -18.98 7.04
N PRO A 99 5.41 -17.98 6.81
CA PRO A 99 6.81 -18.22 6.41
C PRO A 99 7.60 -18.81 7.58
N SER A 100 8.41 -19.84 7.29
CA SER A 100 9.27 -20.51 8.28
C SER A 100 10.53 -19.72 8.66
N ILE A 101 10.41 -18.39 8.76
CA ILE A 101 11.48 -17.46 9.14
C ILE A 101 11.52 -17.24 10.66
N ARG A 102 12.71 -17.07 11.26
CA ARG A 102 12.96 -16.90 12.71
C ARG A 102 11.89 -16.11 13.49
N GLY A 103 11.56 -14.87 13.11
CA GLY A 103 10.56 -14.07 13.83
C GLY A 103 9.16 -14.71 13.86
N CYS A 104 8.65 -15.13 12.70
CA CYS A 104 7.30 -15.68 12.57
C CYS A 104 7.10 -17.03 13.26
N ARG A 105 8.17 -17.79 13.50
CA ARG A 105 8.10 -19.07 14.25
C ARG A 105 7.80 -18.88 15.73
N HIS A 106 8.02 -17.68 16.27
CA HIS A 106 7.69 -17.37 17.67
C HIS A 106 6.21 -17.03 17.88
N VAL A 107 5.46 -16.82 16.79
CA VAL A 107 4.03 -16.51 16.87
C VAL A 107 3.22 -17.80 17.01
N SER A 108 2.48 -17.94 18.11
CA SER A 108 1.68 -19.13 18.43
C SER A 108 0.30 -19.15 17.75
N ALA A 109 0.26 -19.03 16.42
CA ALA A 109 -0.99 -19.05 15.65
C ALA A 109 -1.80 -20.34 15.86
N GLY A 110 -1.12 -21.50 15.94
CA GLY A 110 -1.73 -22.81 16.19
C GLY A 110 -2.54 -22.91 17.47
N VAL A 111 -2.03 -22.35 18.57
CA VAL A 111 -2.69 -22.36 19.87
C VAL A 111 -3.96 -21.51 19.83
N ALA A 112 -3.86 -20.30 19.28
CA ALA A 112 -5.01 -19.41 19.12
C ALA A 112 -6.06 -20.01 18.18
N GLY A 113 -5.62 -20.55 17.04
CA GLY A 113 -6.47 -21.17 16.02
C GLY A 113 -7.25 -22.37 16.54
N ALA A 114 -6.58 -23.33 17.17
CA ALA A 114 -7.22 -24.52 17.74
C ALA A 114 -8.19 -24.21 18.89
N ARG A 115 -8.01 -23.08 19.59
CA ARG A 115 -8.97 -22.60 20.60
C ARG A 115 -10.25 -22.07 19.96
N LEU A 116 -10.13 -21.41 18.80
CA LEU A 116 -11.20 -20.64 18.16
C LEU A 116 -11.97 -21.43 17.09
N PHE A 117 -11.34 -22.42 16.46
CA PHE A 117 -11.91 -23.22 15.39
C PHE A 117 -11.70 -24.71 15.66
N THR A 118 -12.73 -25.51 15.39
CA THR A 118 -12.68 -26.97 15.60
C THR A 118 -11.77 -27.66 14.58
N ASN A 119 -11.68 -27.10 13.37
CA ASN A 119 -10.85 -27.62 12.29
C ASN A 119 -9.84 -26.56 11.84
N PHE A 120 -8.67 -26.56 12.48
CA PHE A 120 -7.59 -25.62 12.23
C PHE A 120 -6.34 -26.36 11.73
N THR A 121 -5.65 -25.81 10.73
CA THR A 121 -4.43 -26.40 10.18
C THR A 121 -3.38 -25.34 9.90
N GLU A 122 -2.22 -25.46 10.56
CA GLU A 122 -1.06 -24.63 10.24
C GLU A 122 -0.29 -25.20 9.04
N VAL A 123 0.17 -24.31 8.17
CA VAL A 123 0.94 -24.68 6.98
C VAL A 123 2.18 -23.80 6.88
N THR A 124 3.37 -24.38 6.98
CA THR A 124 4.61 -23.62 6.79
C THR A 124 4.91 -23.44 5.31
N VAL A 125 5.41 -22.28 4.90
CA VAL A 125 6.09 -22.07 3.60
C VAL A 125 7.57 -21.74 3.84
N GLY A 126 8.39 -21.71 2.79
CA GLY A 126 9.81 -21.36 2.91
C GLY A 126 10.02 -19.97 3.52
N ALA A 127 11.15 -19.76 4.19
CA ALA A 127 11.47 -18.49 4.86
C ALA A 127 11.50 -17.30 3.88
N SER A 128 11.87 -17.58 2.62
CA SER A 128 11.97 -16.61 1.53
C SER A 128 10.75 -16.62 0.60
N ASP A 129 9.69 -17.39 0.89
CA ASP A 129 8.54 -17.51 0.00
C ASP A 129 7.59 -16.30 0.10
N ALA A 130 6.97 -15.98 -1.03
CA ALA A 130 5.92 -14.97 -1.11
C ALA A 130 4.64 -15.44 -0.38
N PRO A 131 3.80 -14.53 0.14
CA PRO A 131 2.54 -14.88 0.81
C PRO A 131 1.62 -15.81 0.00
N ILE A 132 1.53 -15.57 -1.32
CA ILE A 132 0.73 -16.37 -2.26
C ILE A 132 1.16 -17.85 -2.33
N ALA A 133 2.42 -18.16 -1.98
CA ALA A 133 2.86 -19.55 -1.88
C ALA A 133 2.04 -20.35 -0.85
N GLY A 134 1.55 -19.69 0.20
CA GLY A 134 0.66 -20.30 1.19
C GLY A 134 -0.67 -20.74 0.59
N PHE A 135 -1.31 -19.89 -0.22
CA PHE A 135 -2.55 -20.24 -0.92
C PHE A 135 -2.35 -21.44 -1.85
N LEU A 136 -1.22 -21.48 -2.57
CA LEU A 136 -0.89 -22.57 -3.49
C LEU A 136 -0.58 -23.88 -2.74
N LYS A 137 0.14 -23.81 -1.62
CA LYS A 137 0.45 -24.98 -0.80
C LYS A 137 -0.81 -25.60 -0.19
N VAL A 138 -1.75 -24.77 0.25
CA VAL A 138 -3.05 -25.21 0.80
C VAL A 138 -3.97 -25.78 -0.27
N GLN A 139 -3.83 -25.40 -1.54
CA GLN A 139 -4.78 -25.76 -2.61
C GLN A 139 -5.07 -27.26 -2.68
N SER A 140 -4.03 -28.09 -2.58
CA SER A 140 -4.17 -29.55 -2.63
C SER A 140 -4.87 -30.17 -1.40
N LEU A 141 -5.01 -29.42 -0.31
CA LEU A 141 -5.63 -29.84 0.95
C LEU A 141 -7.11 -29.47 1.01
N LEU A 142 -7.57 -28.57 0.13
CA LEU A 142 -8.95 -28.09 0.10
C LEU A 142 -9.90 -29.19 -0.36
N LYS A 143 -10.95 -29.44 0.44
CA LYS A 143 -12.03 -30.38 0.12
C LYS A 143 -13.32 -29.69 -0.31
N THR A 144 -13.41 -28.39 -0.09
CA THR A 144 -14.58 -27.56 -0.39
C THR A 144 -14.51 -26.99 -1.80
N LYS A 145 -15.67 -26.74 -2.41
CA LYS A 145 -15.78 -26.18 -3.77
C LYS A 145 -15.15 -24.79 -3.88
N TYR A 146 -15.22 -24.01 -2.80
CA TYR A 146 -14.68 -22.67 -2.73
C TYR A 146 -13.74 -22.48 -1.54
N ALA A 147 -12.94 -21.42 -1.62
CA ALA A 147 -12.13 -20.92 -0.54
C ALA A 147 -12.22 -19.39 -0.45
N VAL A 148 -12.29 -18.87 0.78
CA VAL A 148 -11.91 -17.49 1.06
C VAL A 148 -10.39 -17.47 1.17
N LEU A 149 -9.73 -16.73 0.29
CA LEU A 149 -8.30 -16.51 0.30
C LEU A 149 -8.05 -15.11 0.87
N MET A 150 -7.41 -15.04 2.04
CA MET A 150 -7.11 -13.77 2.68
C MET A 150 -5.70 -13.73 3.23
N HIS A 151 -5.18 -12.53 3.30
CA HIS A 151 -3.98 -12.23 4.04
C HIS A 151 -4.32 -11.88 5.48
N ASN A 152 -3.34 -12.02 6.36
CA ASN A 152 -3.57 -11.80 7.79
C ASN A 152 -3.75 -10.31 8.19
N ASP A 153 -3.69 -9.42 7.20
CA ASP A 153 -3.95 -7.99 7.30
C ASP A 153 -5.40 -7.62 6.91
N ALA A 154 -6.26 -8.61 6.61
CA ALA A 154 -7.59 -8.41 6.06
C ALA A 154 -8.70 -8.83 7.04
N TYR A 155 -9.55 -7.86 7.41
CA TYR A 155 -10.59 -8.00 8.44
C TYR A 155 -11.97 -7.79 7.81
N PRO A 156 -12.78 -8.86 7.62
CA PRO A 156 -14.16 -8.74 7.16
C PRO A 156 -14.98 -7.82 8.06
N MET A 157 -15.84 -6.99 7.47
CA MET A 157 -16.67 -6.04 8.22
C MET A 157 -18.01 -6.64 8.66
N GLU A 158 -18.51 -7.64 7.94
CA GLU A 158 -19.79 -8.30 8.19
C GLU A 158 -19.64 -9.82 8.35
N ARG A 159 -20.56 -10.43 9.09
CA ARG A 159 -20.68 -11.91 9.17
C ARG A 159 -21.07 -12.52 7.82
N ASP A 160 -21.86 -11.79 7.02
CA ASP A 160 -22.32 -12.26 5.70
C ASP A 160 -21.24 -12.18 4.60
N PHE A 161 -20.02 -11.71 4.92
CA PHE A 161 -18.92 -11.53 3.98
C PHE A 161 -18.69 -12.74 3.07
N ALA A 162 -18.58 -13.93 3.66
CA ALA A 162 -18.36 -15.17 2.90
C ALA A 162 -19.59 -15.60 2.11
N CYS A 163 -20.78 -15.40 2.69
CA CYS A 163 -22.04 -15.78 2.06
C CYS A 163 -22.33 -14.97 0.81
N GLU A 164 -22.17 -13.64 0.87
CA GLU A 164 -22.39 -12.75 -0.28
C GLU A 164 -21.47 -13.14 -1.45
N MET A 165 -20.19 -13.41 -1.20
CA MET A 165 -19.27 -13.84 -2.25
C MET A 165 -19.56 -15.24 -2.78
N TYR A 166 -19.95 -16.17 -1.90
CA TYR A 166 -20.36 -17.52 -2.28
C TYR A 166 -21.59 -17.49 -3.21
N ARG A 167 -22.64 -16.78 -2.80
CA ARG A 167 -23.87 -16.61 -3.60
C ARG A 167 -23.62 -15.90 -4.91
N ALA A 168 -22.76 -14.88 -4.92
CA ALA A 168 -22.37 -14.20 -6.14
C ALA A 168 -21.69 -15.15 -7.15
N LEU A 169 -20.78 -16.03 -6.71
CA LEU A 169 -20.18 -17.02 -7.62
C LEU A 169 -21.13 -18.13 -8.05
N GLU A 170 -22.09 -18.53 -7.20
CA GLU A 170 -23.15 -19.45 -7.62
C GLU A 170 -24.07 -18.82 -8.68
N ALA A 171 -24.38 -17.52 -8.55
CA ALA A 171 -25.16 -16.77 -9.54
C ALA A 171 -24.36 -16.48 -10.83
N HIS A 172 -23.03 -16.40 -10.73
CA HIS A 172 -22.13 -16.06 -11.83
C HIS A 172 -20.99 -17.09 -12.00
N PRO A 173 -21.31 -18.36 -12.30
CA PRO A 173 -20.35 -19.48 -12.24
C PRO A 173 -19.22 -19.44 -13.28
N HIS A 174 -19.31 -18.52 -14.24
CA HIS A 174 -18.27 -18.29 -15.26
C HIS A 174 -17.05 -17.53 -14.72
N TYR A 175 -17.18 -16.84 -13.58
CA TYR A 175 -16.06 -16.15 -12.94
C TYR A 175 -15.37 -17.08 -11.93
N PRO A 176 -14.04 -17.17 -11.94
CA PRO A 176 -13.30 -18.01 -10.99
C PRO A 176 -13.14 -17.36 -9.61
N ILE A 177 -13.32 -16.04 -9.52
CA ILE A 177 -13.05 -15.22 -8.34
C ILE A 177 -14.19 -14.21 -8.13
N ALA A 178 -14.61 -14.05 -6.88
CA ALA A 178 -15.37 -12.89 -6.41
C ALA A 178 -14.45 -11.98 -5.57
N ALA A 179 -14.52 -10.67 -5.83
CA ALA A 179 -13.68 -9.66 -5.19
C ALA A 179 -14.54 -8.77 -4.26
N PRO A 180 -14.19 -8.64 -2.97
CA PRO A 180 -14.91 -7.78 -2.05
C PRO A 180 -14.57 -6.29 -2.27
N GLN A 181 -15.34 -5.41 -1.64
CA GLN A 181 -14.91 -4.03 -1.43
C GLN A 181 -13.86 -3.97 -0.31
N ILE A 182 -12.67 -3.50 -0.65
CA ILE A 182 -11.57 -3.33 0.32
C ILE A 182 -11.46 -1.88 0.75
N TYR A 183 -11.33 -1.67 2.05
CA TYR A 183 -11.02 -0.40 2.68
C TYR A 183 -9.66 -0.47 3.37
N GLU A 184 -9.11 0.67 3.76
CA GLU A 184 -7.89 0.78 4.54
C GLU A 184 -8.22 1.46 5.87
N ALA A 185 -7.61 0.96 6.94
CA ALA A 185 -7.54 1.70 8.19
C ALA A 185 -6.54 2.87 8.03
N ALA A 186 -7.07 4.09 8.02
CA ALA A 186 -6.28 5.31 8.12
C ALA A 186 -6.14 5.74 9.60
N SER A 187 -5.36 6.80 9.83
CA SER A 187 -5.23 7.40 11.17
C SER A 187 -6.58 7.75 11.80
N ASP A 188 -6.60 7.78 13.13
CA ASP A 188 -7.78 8.16 13.93
C ASP A 188 -9.02 7.27 13.68
N LYS A 189 -8.80 5.97 13.40
CA LYS A 189 -9.84 4.95 13.15
C LYS A 189 -10.75 5.28 11.97
N VAL A 190 -10.26 6.08 11.02
CA VAL A 190 -11.00 6.40 9.80
C VAL A 190 -10.81 5.28 8.79
N ILE A 191 -11.90 4.77 8.22
CA ILE A 191 -11.86 3.74 7.18
C ILE A 191 -12.03 4.41 5.82
N VAL A 192 -11.06 4.28 4.92
CA VAL A 192 -11.03 4.91 3.59
C VAL A 192 -11.03 3.86 2.48
N PRO A 193 -11.61 4.12 1.29
CA PRO A 193 -11.58 3.14 0.20
C PRO A 193 -10.16 2.82 -0.22
N HIS A 194 -9.88 1.52 -0.43
CA HIS A 194 -8.59 1.09 -0.95
C HIS A 194 -8.42 1.56 -2.39
N GLY A 195 -7.20 1.97 -2.74
CA GLY A 195 -6.84 2.40 -4.09
C GLY A 195 -7.10 1.30 -5.11
N HIS A 196 -7.86 1.64 -6.15
CA HIS A 196 -8.13 0.76 -7.28
C HIS A 196 -7.54 1.33 -8.56
N HIS A 197 -7.10 0.43 -9.44
CA HIS A 197 -6.68 0.77 -10.79
C HIS A 197 -7.86 0.70 -11.75
N GLN A 198 -7.82 1.51 -12.80
CA GLN A 198 -8.73 1.47 -13.92
C GLN A 198 -7.97 1.76 -15.21
N ASN A 199 -8.59 1.45 -16.37
CA ASN A 199 -8.00 1.71 -17.67
C ASN A 199 -6.61 1.06 -17.78
N LEU A 200 -6.51 -0.24 -17.51
CA LEU A 200 -5.27 -0.98 -17.68
C LEU A 200 -4.94 -1.13 -19.17
N HIS A 201 -3.78 -0.66 -19.60
CA HIS A 201 -3.40 -0.59 -21.01
C HIS A 201 -1.89 -0.72 -21.22
N VAL A 202 -1.48 -0.89 -22.48
CA VAL A 202 -0.07 -0.79 -22.90
C VAL A 202 0.16 0.46 -23.72
N ARG A 203 1.38 1.00 -23.64
CA ARG A 203 1.82 2.14 -24.46
C ARG A 203 3.31 2.07 -24.75
N PRO A 204 3.81 2.81 -25.76
CA PRO A 204 5.23 2.85 -26.05
C PRO A 204 6.06 3.20 -24.80
N SER A 205 7.10 2.40 -24.56
CA SER A 205 8.03 2.62 -23.47
C SER A 205 8.91 3.85 -23.76
N LYS A 206 9.22 4.60 -22.70
CA LYS A 206 10.20 5.70 -22.76
C LYS A 206 11.64 5.21 -22.76
N SER A 207 11.89 3.98 -22.31
CA SER A 207 13.24 3.38 -22.32
C SER A 207 13.61 2.81 -23.70
N GLY A 208 12.68 2.81 -24.65
CA GLY A 208 12.85 2.16 -25.96
C GLY A 208 12.59 0.65 -25.95
N GLN A 209 12.26 0.06 -24.80
CA GLN A 209 11.97 -1.38 -24.64
C GLN A 209 10.57 -1.78 -25.13
N GLY A 210 10.18 -1.34 -26.33
CA GLY A 210 8.87 -1.67 -26.92
C GLY A 210 7.71 -1.01 -26.18
N PHE A 211 6.93 -1.78 -25.43
CA PHE A 211 5.72 -1.33 -24.73
C PHE A 211 5.85 -1.52 -23.22
N ARG A 212 5.16 -0.65 -22.47
CA ARG A 212 5.03 -0.74 -21.01
C ARG A 212 3.58 -0.76 -20.58
N ILE A 213 3.31 -1.43 -19.46
CA ILE A 213 2.00 -1.42 -18.80
C ILE A 213 1.81 -0.08 -18.09
N ASP A 214 0.60 0.45 -18.17
CA ASP A 214 0.18 1.64 -17.42
C ASP A 214 -1.29 1.53 -17.02
N TYR A 215 -1.67 2.26 -15.98
CA TYR A 215 -3.02 2.29 -15.43
C TYR A 215 -3.32 3.63 -14.77
N ASP A 216 -4.59 3.99 -14.71
CA ASP A 216 -5.05 5.19 -14.01
C ASP A 216 -5.51 4.82 -12.60
N LEU A 217 -5.31 5.70 -11.62
CA LEU A 217 -6.00 5.58 -10.33
C LEU A 217 -7.49 5.86 -10.51
N SER A 218 -8.34 5.00 -9.96
CA SER A 218 -9.78 5.19 -10.03
C SER A 218 -10.27 6.16 -8.96
N LEU A 219 -10.33 7.45 -9.30
CA LEU A 219 -10.93 8.49 -8.45
C LEU A 219 -12.40 8.19 -8.12
N ARG A 220 -13.11 7.47 -9.00
CA ARG A 220 -14.48 7.03 -8.74
C ARG A 220 -14.53 6.11 -7.53
N LEU A 221 -13.71 5.05 -7.53
CA LEU A 221 -13.65 4.03 -6.48
C LEU A 221 -13.06 4.59 -5.19
N LEU A 222 -12.00 5.40 -5.31
CA LEU A 222 -11.35 6.11 -4.19
C LEU A 222 -12.28 7.06 -3.42
N THR A 223 -13.45 7.40 -3.96
CA THR A 223 -14.40 8.32 -3.34
C THR A 223 -15.74 7.67 -2.98
N GLN A 224 -15.92 6.36 -3.19
CA GLN A 224 -17.16 5.65 -2.83
C GLN A 224 -17.27 5.52 -1.31
N ARG A 225 -18.41 5.94 -0.76
CA ARG A 225 -18.68 5.81 0.69
C ARG A 225 -20.14 5.54 1.02
N LYS A 226 -21.06 5.96 0.16
CA LYS A 226 -22.50 5.77 0.35
C LYS A 226 -23.01 4.63 -0.52
N PRO A 227 -24.13 3.97 -0.14
CA PRO A 227 -24.68 2.87 -0.92
C PRO A 227 -24.87 3.15 -2.40
N GLU A 228 -25.36 4.35 -2.75
CA GLU A 228 -25.56 4.76 -4.14
C GLU A 228 -24.26 4.92 -4.96
N ASP A 229 -23.09 4.87 -4.32
CA ASP A 229 -21.81 4.95 -5.02
C ASP A 229 -21.35 3.60 -5.58
N PHE A 230 -21.89 2.48 -5.09
CA PHE A 230 -21.44 1.12 -5.38
C PHE A 230 -22.28 0.47 -6.48
N ALA A 231 -21.61 -0.36 -7.29
CA ALA A 231 -22.26 -1.16 -8.33
C ALA A 231 -21.54 -2.50 -8.45
N GLU A 232 -22.28 -3.58 -8.29
CA GLU A 232 -21.81 -4.94 -8.51
C GLU A 232 -21.55 -5.21 -10.00
N GLY A 233 -20.56 -6.06 -10.32
CA GLY A 233 -20.32 -6.46 -11.71
C GLY A 233 -18.89 -6.91 -12.02
N PRO A 234 -18.54 -7.10 -13.30
CA PRO A 234 -17.22 -7.54 -13.69
C PRO A 234 -16.13 -6.50 -13.33
N GLN A 235 -15.05 -6.97 -12.72
CA GLN A 235 -13.87 -6.18 -12.39
C GLN A 235 -12.68 -6.64 -13.23
N VAL A 236 -12.42 -5.89 -14.31
CA VAL A 236 -11.45 -6.29 -15.35
C VAL A 236 -10.08 -5.64 -15.18
N ASP A 237 -9.94 -4.56 -14.43
CA ASP A 237 -8.71 -3.74 -14.37
C ASP A 237 -7.88 -3.95 -13.09
N PHE A 238 -8.43 -4.62 -12.08
CA PHE A 238 -7.82 -4.71 -10.76
C PHE A 238 -8.31 -5.94 -10.01
N LEU A 239 -7.47 -6.58 -9.21
CA LEU A 239 -7.87 -7.52 -8.18
C LEU A 239 -6.83 -7.41 -7.07
N GLU A 240 -7.25 -6.94 -5.90
CA GLU A 240 -6.38 -6.84 -4.73
C GLU A 240 -6.30 -8.21 -4.05
N ASP A 241 -5.11 -8.60 -3.59
CA ASP A 241 -4.85 -9.93 -3.04
C ASP A 241 -5.12 -10.02 -1.54
N HIS A 242 -5.32 -8.90 -0.82
CA HIS A 242 -5.64 -8.87 0.62
C HIS A 242 -6.79 -9.81 1.01
N ALA A 243 -7.88 -9.81 0.25
CA ALA A 243 -8.97 -10.77 0.43
C ALA A 243 -9.75 -10.95 -0.86
N PHE A 244 -10.02 -12.20 -1.22
CA PHE A 244 -10.91 -12.55 -2.32
C PHE A 244 -11.47 -13.97 -2.12
N PHE A 245 -12.55 -14.29 -2.81
CA PHE A 245 -13.19 -15.60 -2.77
C PHE A 245 -12.97 -16.29 -4.10
N ALA A 246 -12.59 -17.56 -4.07
CA ALA A 246 -12.20 -18.26 -5.29
C ALA A 246 -12.70 -19.70 -5.33
N ARG A 247 -12.85 -20.19 -6.55
CA ARG A 247 -13.01 -21.62 -6.82
C ARG A 247 -11.74 -22.39 -6.49
N SER A 248 -11.83 -23.36 -5.58
CA SER A 248 -10.67 -24.13 -5.10
C SER A 248 -9.95 -24.88 -6.23
N ASP A 249 -10.67 -25.27 -7.27
CA ASP A 249 -10.14 -25.98 -8.44
C ASP A 249 -9.50 -25.07 -9.50
N ARG A 250 -9.55 -23.74 -9.35
CA ARG A 250 -9.15 -22.80 -10.42
C ARG A 250 -8.11 -21.76 -10.03
N TYR A 251 -8.09 -21.32 -8.77
CA TYR A 251 -7.27 -20.16 -8.41
C TYR A 251 -5.76 -20.40 -8.62
N HIS A 252 -5.29 -21.65 -8.53
CA HIS A 252 -3.88 -21.98 -8.70
C HIS A 252 -3.34 -21.64 -10.10
N GLU A 253 -4.20 -21.55 -11.12
CA GLU A 253 -3.83 -21.12 -12.48
C GLU A 253 -3.65 -19.59 -12.59
N LEU A 254 -4.15 -18.83 -11.61
CA LEU A 254 -4.22 -17.37 -11.63
C LEU A 254 -3.16 -16.71 -10.75
N LEU A 255 -2.63 -17.45 -9.78
CA LEU A 255 -1.63 -16.98 -8.82
C LEU A 255 -0.23 -17.44 -9.25
N ASP A 256 0.78 -16.60 -9.01
CA ASP A 256 2.18 -16.91 -9.35
C ASP A 256 3.12 -16.42 -8.24
N PRO A 257 3.73 -17.31 -7.45
CA PRO A 257 4.52 -16.91 -6.28
C PRO A 257 5.75 -16.07 -6.67
N SER A 258 6.35 -16.32 -7.85
CA SER A 258 7.49 -15.55 -8.36
C SER A 258 7.09 -14.12 -8.76
N GLY A 259 5.82 -13.90 -9.06
CA GLY A 259 5.23 -12.59 -9.30
C GLY A 259 4.74 -11.86 -8.05
N SER A 260 4.93 -12.41 -6.83
CA SER A 260 4.06 -12.11 -5.68
C SER A 260 4.68 -11.48 -4.42
N PHE A 261 5.72 -10.65 -4.54
CA PHE A 261 6.17 -9.78 -3.43
C PHE A 261 5.66 -8.34 -3.53
N THR A 262 5.48 -7.91 -4.77
CA THR A 262 5.02 -6.58 -5.12
C THR A 262 4.49 -6.61 -6.56
N LEU A 263 3.31 -6.06 -6.82
CA LEU A 263 2.61 -6.08 -8.12
C LEU A 263 1.84 -7.38 -8.44
N GLU A 264 1.62 -8.24 -7.45
CA GLU A 264 0.79 -9.45 -7.51
C GLU A 264 -0.60 -9.18 -8.10
N TYR A 265 -1.24 -8.09 -7.67
CA TYR A 265 -2.53 -7.63 -8.17
C TYR A 265 -2.56 -7.43 -9.70
N MET A 266 -1.40 -7.07 -10.29
CA MET A 266 -1.26 -6.86 -11.73
C MET A 266 -1.09 -8.20 -12.45
N ASP A 267 -0.28 -9.10 -11.91
CA ASP A 267 -0.11 -10.43 -12.50
C ASP A 267 -1.42 -11.21 -12.50
N MET A 268 -2.17 -11.17 -11.39
CA MET A 268 -3.46 -11.85 -11.23
C MET A 268 -4.49 -11.38 -12.28
N ILE A 269 -4.63 -10.07 -12.49
CA ILE A 269 -5.59 -9.55 -13.47
C ILE A 269 -5.18 -9.88 -14.92
N LEU A 270 -3.88 -9.88 -15.21
CA LEU A 270 -3.38 -10.28 -16.52
C LEU A 270 -3.57 -11.78 -16.77
N ASN A 271 -3.33 -12.64 -15.77
CA ASN A 271 -3.59 -14.09 -15.85
C ASN A 271 -5.07 -14.38 -16.12
N MET A 272 -5.98 -13.64 -15.49
CA MET A 272 -7.43 -13.75 -15.74
C MET A 272 -7.78 -13.32 -17.17
N ARG A 273 -7.30 -12.16 -17.62
CA ARG A 273 -7.53 -11.66 -18.98
C ARG A 273 -6.98 -12.60 -20.06
N ALA A 274 -5.79 -13.17 -19.85
CA ALA A 274 -5.20 -14.16 -20.75
C ALA A 274 -6.10 -15.38 -20.93
N ARG A 275 -6.91 -15.71 -19.93
CA ARG A 275 -7.90 -16.79 -19.93
C ARG A 275 -9.32 -16.33 -20.28
N ASN A 276 -9.49 -15.11 -20.82
CA ASN A 276 -10.78 -14.50 -21.16
C ASN A 276 -11.77 -14.44 -19.98
N THR A 277 -11.27 -14.21 -18.76
CA THR A 277 -12.11 -14.06 -17.57
C THR A 277 -11.69 -12.83 -16.76
N SER A 278 -12.37 -12.60 -15.63
CA SER A 278 -12.09 -11.50 -14.69
C SER A 278 -12.58 -11.89 -13.30
N ALA A 279 -12.49 -10.97 -12.32
CA ALA A 279 -13.16 -11.14 -11.04
C ALA A 279 -14.59 -10.58 -11.11
N TRP A 280 -15.51 -11.16 -10.34
CA TRP A 280 -16.82 -10.57 -10.09
C TRP A 280 -16.77 -9.71 -8.82
N TYR A 281 -16.96 -8.41 -8.93
CA TYR A 281 -16.90 -7.50 -7.79
C TYR A 281 -18.21 -7.51 -7.02
N VAL A 282 -18.12 -7.76 -5.70
CA VAL A 282 -19.24 -7.91 -4.76
C VAL A 282 -19.08 -6.83 -3.68
N PRO A 283 -19.66 -5.62 -3.87
CA PRO A 283 -19.42 -4.49 -2.96
C PRO A 283 -19.99 -4.72 -1.56
N THR A 284 -21.04 -5.55 -1.44
CA THR A 284 -21.72 -5.87 -0.18
C THR A 284 -20.84 -6.70 0.76
N ALA A 285 -19.89 -7.47 0.23
CA ALA A 285 -18.83 -8.10 1.01
C ALA A 285 -17.71 -7.08 1.24
N ARG A 286 -17.58 -6.56 2.46
CA ARG A 286 -16.60 -5.51 2.78
C ARG A 286 -15.49 -6.03 3.68
N CYS A 287 -14.27 -5.57 3.42
CA CYS A 287 -13.08 -5.97 4.17
C CYS A 287 -12.21 -4.74 4.46
N ILE A 288 -11.60 -4.70 5.64
CA ILE A 288 -10.62 -3.69 6.02
C ILE A 288 -9.22 -4.30 5.92
N PHE A 289 -8.38 -3.70 5.09
CA PHE A 289 -6.94 -3.83 5.17
C PHE A 289 -6.44 -2.99 6.35
N ASP A 290 -5.94 -3.64 7.39
CA ASP A 290 -5.43 -3.03 8.61
C ASP A 290 -3.98 -3.44 8.86
N VAL A 291 -3.10 -2.44 8.80
CA VAL A 291 -1.69 -2.55 9.15
C VAL A 291 -1.37 -1.40 10.10
N ASP A 292 -1.99 -1.46 11.27
CA ASP A 292 -1.67 -0.54 12.37
C ASP A 292 -0.21 -0.74 12.80
N THR A 293 0.58 0.33 12.69
CA THR A 293 2.00 0.33 13.08
C THR A 293 2.20 0.01 14.56
N ASN A 294 1.18 0.23 15.41
CA ASN A 294 1.22 -0.13 16.83
C ASN A 294 1.15 -1.64 17.07
N LYS A 295 0.76 -2.43 16.06
CA LYS A 295 0.72 -3.89 16.13
C LYS A 295 2.05 -4.53 15.70
N ILE A 296 3.00 -3.74 15.21
CA ILE A 296 4.30 -4.25 14.79
C ILE A 296 5.14 -4.55 16.03
N THR A 297 5.63 -5.77 16.07
CA THR A 297 6.50 -6.35 17.10
C THR A 297 7.83 -6.76 16.47
N TRP A 298 8.76 -7.27 17.28
CA TRP A 298 10.06 -7.67 16.76
C TRP A 298 9.96 -8.91 15.84
N GLU A 299 8.97 -9.78 16.07
CA GLU A 299 8.71 -11.00 15.29
C GLU A 299 8.40 -10.70 13.83
N ASP A 300 7.85 -9.52 13.56
CA ASP A 300 7.47 -9.06 12.22
C ASP A 300 8.67 -8.62 11.39
N LEU A 301 9.70 -8.06 12.06
CA LEU A 301 10.76 -7.31 11.40
C LEU A 301 11.46 -8.11 10.29
N PRO A 302 11.93 -9.36 10.51
CA PRO A 302 12.73 -10.03 9.51
C PRO A 302 11.97 -10.32 8.21
N TYR A 303 10.71 -10.72 8.32
CA TYR A 303 9.89 -11.00 7.15
C TYR A 303 9.49 -9.71 6.43
N LEU A 304 9.01 -8.72 7.19
CA LEU A 304 8.54 -7.44 6.68
C LEU A 304 9.60 -6.73 5.84
N VAL A 305 10.80 -6.55 6.40
CA VAL A 305 11.87 -5.78 5.75
C VAL A 305 12.45 -6.49 4.54
N TYR A 306 12.56 -7.83 4.58
CA TYR A 306 13.01 -8.65 3.45
C TYR A 306 12.00 -8.59 2.30
N LYS A 307 10.73 -8.87 2.60
CA LYS A 307 9.65 -8.89 1.60
C LYS A 307 9.50 -7.53 0.92
N ARG A 308 9.63 -6.44 1.69
CA ARG A 308 9.54 -5.06 1.18
C ARG A 308 10.90 -4.46 0.80
N SER A 309 11.93 -5.29 0.63
CA SER A 309 13.23 -4.84 0.16
C SER A 309 13.15 -4.42 -1.31
N GLU A 310 13.95 -3.41 -1.66
CA GLU A 310 14.00 -2.87 -3.02
C GLU A 310 14.50 -3.89 -4.04
N GLN A 311 15.43 -4.75 -3.62
CA GLN A 311 15.95 -5.80 -4.49
C GLN A 311 14.88 -6.79 -4.91
N ILE A 312 14.06 -7.26 -3.95
CA ILE A 312 12.96 -8.19 -4.23
C ILE A 312 11.96 -7.51 -5.18
N GLY A 313 11.63 -6.24 -4.94
CA GLY A 313 10.73 -5.49 -5.82
C GLY A 313 11.25 -5.37 -7.27
N HIS A 314 12.54 -5.13 -7.46
CA HIS A 314 13.16 -5.14 -8.79
C HIS A 314 13.17 -6.51 -9.44
N GLN A 315 13.43 -7.56 -8.68
CA GLN A 315 13.45 -8.93 -9.20
C GLN A 315 12.07 -9.36 -9.70
N VAL A 316 11.01 -9.09 -8.93
CA VAL A 316 9.63 -9.33 -9.38
C VAL A 316 9.29 -8.53 -10.64
N ARG A 317 9.69 -7.26 -10.69
CA ARG A 317 9.48 -6.42 -11.89
C ARG A 317 10.15 -7.02 -13.14
N THR A 318 11.38 -7.50 -13.02
CA THR A 318 12.09 -8.16 -14.14
C THR A 318 11.41 -9.48 -14.52
N TYR A 319 11.03 -10.30 -13.54
CA TYR A 319 10.29 -11.53 -13.78
C TYR A 319 8.99 -11.27 -14.57
N LEU A 320 8.16 -10.32 -14.09
CA LEU A 320 6.90 -9.97 -14.75
C LEU A 320 7.11 -9.37 -16.14
N THR A 321 8.17 -8.58 -16.33
CA THR A 321 8.54 -8.05 -17.65
C THR A 321 8.85 -9.18 -18.64
N LYS A 322 9.57 -10.21 -18.20
CA LYS A 322 9.86 -11.39 -19.02
C LYS A 322 8.59 -12.21 -19.29
N LYS A 323 7.78 -12.44 -18.26
CA LYS A 323 6.51 -13.21 -18.34
C LYS A 323 5.53 -12.63 -19.34
N TRP A 324 5.36 -11.31 -19.31
CA TRP A 324 4.32 -10.64 -20.09
C TRP A 324 4.81 -10.03 -21.41
N GLY A 325 6.13 -9.97 -21.63
CA GLY A 325 6.73 -9.39 -22.83
C GLY A 325 6.53 -7.87 -22.96
N VAL A 326 6.29 -7.19 -21.83
CA VAL A 326 6.08 -5.74 -21.74
C VAL A 326 6.74 -5.21 -20.48
N GLU A 327 7.25 -3.99 -20.53
CA GLU A 327 7.93 -3.36 -19.38
C GLU A 327 6.94 -3.12 -18.23
N PHE A 328 7.27 -3.68 -17.07
CA PHE A 328 6.72 -3.24 -15.79
C PHE A 328 7.61 -2.10 -15.26
N VAL A 329 7.01 -0.93 -15.03
CA VAL A 329 7.77 0.27 -14.65
C VAL A 329 8.23 0.25 -13.18
N ASN A 330 9.25 1.05 -12.87
CA ASN A 330 9.70 1.22 -11.49
C ASN A 330 8.70 2.06 -10.68
N THR A 331 7.71 1.46 -10.03
CA THR A 331 6.76 2.23 -9.22
C THR A 331 7.30 2.64 -7.85
N GLY A 332 8.45 2.11 -7.42
CA GLY A 332 8.98 2.33 -6.07
C GLY A 332 8.04 1.86 -4.96
N ILE A 333 7.08 0.99 -5.28
CA ILE A 333 5.96 0.61 -4.41
C ILE A 333 6.43 0.00 -3.08
N TRP A 334 7.45 -0.86 -3.15
CA TRP A 334 8.09 -1.48 -2.00
C TRP A 334 8.63 -0.46 -1.00
N ASN A 335 9.24 0.64 -1.48
CA ASN A 335 9.82 1.66 -0.62
C ASN A 335 8.74 2.48 0.11
N TYR A 336 7.65 2.85 -0.57
CA TYR A 336 6.58 3.61 0.09
C TYR A 336 5.81 2.74 1.08
N VAL A 337 5.53 1.46 0.76
CA VAL A 337 4.80 0.57 1.67
C VAL A 337 5.62 0.34 2.93
N ARG A 338 6.91 0.01 2.77
CA ARG A 338 7.86 -0.08 3.87
C ARG A 338 7.84 1.19 4.71
N TYR A 339 7.78 2.36 4.07
CA TYR A 339 7.71 3.61 4.80
C TYR A 339 6.45 3.77 5.65
N VAL A 340 5.29 3.57 5.04
CA VAL A 340 3.99 3.71 5.72
C VAL A 340 3.92 2.78 6.94
N MET A 341 4.51 1.59 6.85
CA MET A 341 4.49 0.61 7.94
C MET A 341 5.53 0.90 9.03
N LEU A 342 6.73 1.36 8.69
CA LEU A 342 7.85 1.44 9.65
C LEU A 342 8.09 2.83 10.24
N ALA A 343 7.58 3.90 9.63
CA ALA A 343 7.91 5.27 10.04
C ALA A 343 7.50 5.60 11.49
N GLY A 344 6.46 4.95 12.01
CA GLY A 344 5.98 5.15 13.39
C GLY A 344 6.44 4.10 14.40
N VAL A 345 7.19 3.07 13.97
CA VAL A 345 7.55 1.94 14.83
C VAL A 345 8.72 2.31 15.73
N VAL A 346 8.55 2.10 17.03
CA VAL A 346 9.60 2.19 18.05
C VAL A 346 9.48 0.99 18.98
N LEU A 347 10.44 0.08 18.90
CA LEU A 347 10.58 -1.06 19.81
C LEU A 347 11.69 -0.73 20.80
N GLU A 348 11.30 -0.57 22.06
CA GLU A 348 12.22 -0.36 23.17
C GLU A 348 12.70 -1.70 23.74
N GLN A 349 13.67 -1.65 24.63
CA GLN A 349 14.35 -2.83 25.18
C GLN A 349 13.39 -3.92 25.70
N GLU A 350 12.25 -3.53 26.28
CA GLU A 350 11.25 -4.42 26.84
C GLU A 350 10.45 -5.19 25.77
N ALA A 351 10.37 -4.64 24.55
CA ALA A 351 9.68 -5.24 23.42
C ALA A 351 10.61 -6.05 22.50
N LEU A 352 11.89 -6.14 22.85
CA LEU A 352 12.93 -6.82 22.07
C LEU A 352 13.21 -8.23 22.64
N PRO A 353 13.65 -9.19 21.81
CA PRO A 353 13.84 -10.57 22.24
C PRO A 353 15.02 -10.70 23.22
N ALA A 354 15.00 -11.71 24.08
CA ALA A 354 16.12 -11.96 25.00
C ALA A 354 17.23 -12.84 24.39
N ASP A 355 16.86 -13.78 23.50
CA ASP A 355 17.81 -14.67 22.84
C ASP A 355 18.75 -13.89 21.90
N TRP A 356 20.03 -14.23 21.93
CA TRP A 356 21.04 -13.52 21.16
C TRP A 356 20.84 -13.65 19.64
N LYS A 357 20.40 -14.82 19.14
CA LYS A 357 20.19 -14.99 17.69
C LYS A 357 18.99 -14.19 17.22
N ASP A 358 17.95 -14.09 18.05
CA ASP A 358 16.79 -13.26 17.75
C ASP A 358 17.14 -11.76 17.81
N GLN A 359 17.96 -11.35 18.78
CA GLN A 359 18.56 -10.01 18.85
C GLN A 359 19.38 -9.67 17.59
N ALA A 360 20.20 -10.62 17.11
CA ALA A 360 20.94 -10.48 15.87
C ALA A 360 19.98 -10.35 14.66
N ALA A 361 18.91 -11.15 14.60
CA ALA A 361 17.92 -11.05 13.54
C ALA A 361 17.27 -9.66 13.50
N VAL A 362 16.92 -9.08 14.65
CA VAL A 362 16.41 -7.70 14.75
C VAL A 362 17.45 -6.67 14.29
N PHE A 363 18.71 -6.82 14.71
CA PHE A 363 19.82 -5.97 14.30
C PHE A 363 19.99 -5.94 12.78
N PHE A 364 20.08 -7.10 12.13
CA PHE A 364 20.27 -7.18 10.68
C PHE A 364 19.01 -6.77 9.90
N SER A 365 17.82 -6.98 10.46
CA SER A 365 16.57 -6.47 9.88
C SER A 365 16.55 -4.94 9.77
N TRP A 366 17.24 -4.23 10.67
CA TRP A 366 17.39 -2.79 10.54
C TRP A 366 18.17 -2.39 9.28
N PHE A 367 19.30 -3.06 9.00
CA PHE A 367 20.10 -2.81 7.81
C PHE A 367 19.33 -3.14 6.52
N GLU A 368 18.52 -4.20 6.53
CA GLU A 368 17.61 -4.53 5.41
C GLU A 368 16.60 -3.39 5.18
N SER A 369 16.04 -2.85 6.26
CA SER A 369 15.03 -1.80 6.22
C SER A 369 15.54 -0.50 5.58
N VAL A 370 16.84 -0.23 5.65
CA VAL A 370 17.47 0.97 5.04
C VAL A 370 18.03 0.72 3.65
N GLY A 371 18.03 -0.52 3.16
CA GLY A 371 18.32 -0.87 1.76
C GLY A 371 19.51 -1.81 1.53
N PHE A 372 20.22 -2.24 2.59
CA PHE A 372 21.15 -3.37 2.44
C PHE A 372 20.36 -4.64 2.15
N ASN A 373 20.96 -5.61 1.47
CA ASN A 373 20.26 -6.81 1.02
C ASN A 373 21.13 -8.07 1.05
N ARG A 374 22.38 -7.97 1.51
CA ARG A 374 23.32 -9.08 1.63
C ARG A 374 24.08 -9.01 2.94
N TYR A 375 24.27 -10.17 3.55
CA TYR A 375 24.96 -10.37 4.83
C TYR A 375 25.96 -11.48 4.63
N ASN A 376 27.25 -11.14 4.52
CA ASN A 376 28.30 -12.06 4.07
C ASN A 376 27.95 -12.79 2.75
N GLY A 377 27.25 -12.09 1.85
CA GLY A 377 26.81 -12.63 0.57
C GLY A 377 25.50 -13.44 0.60
N GLN A 378 24.91 -13.68 1.77
CA GLN A 378 23.63 -14.36 1.92
C GLN A 378 22.46 -13.38 2.01
N TYR A 379 21.24 -13.84 1.72
CA TYR A 379 20.02 -13.09 1.95
C TYR A 379 19.64 -13.09 3.43
N LEU A 380 18.88 -12.07 3.86
CA LEU A 380 18.44 -11.95 5.25
C LEU A 380 17.77 -13.25 5.78
N PRO A 381 16.78 -13.86 5.10
CA PRO A 381 16.08 -15.03 5.64
C PRO A 381 16.98 -16.24 5.83
N ASP A 382 18.03 -16.40 5.02
CA ASP A 382 18.99 -17.50 5.17
C ASP A 382 20.02 -17.18 6.26
N PHE A 383 20.52 -15.94 6.28
CA PHE A 383 21.58 -15.51 7.18
C PHE A 383 21.16 -15.51 8.65
N ILE A 384 19.94 -15.04 8.96
CA ILE A 384 19.46 -14.91 10.34
C ILE A 384 19.07 -16.24 10.99
N GLU A 385 19.04 -17.34 10.23
CA GLU A 385 18.79 -18.65 10.81
C GLU A 385 19.96 -19.08 11.70
N GLU A 386 21.19 -18.84 11.25
CA GLU A 386 22.43 -19.09 11.99
C GLU A 386 23.37 -17.88 11.88
N PRO A 387 23.05 -16.76 12.57
CA PRO A 387 23.83 -15.54 12.45
C PRO A 387 25.23 -15.71 13.04
N MET A 388 26.22 -15.08 12.41
CA MET A 388 27.60 -15.06 12.89
C MET A 388 27.79 -13.95 13.92
N ALA A 389 28.50 -14.24 15.01
CA ALA A 389 28.88 -13.23 15.99
C ALA A 389 30.09 -12.41 15.52
N GLY A 390 30.09 -11.11 15.82
CA GLY A 390 31.18 -10.19 15.49
C GLY A 390 30.98 -9.53 14.14
N LEU A 391 32.06 -9.43 13.35
CA LEU A 391 32.07 -8.67 12.10
C LEU A 391 31.29 -9.37 10.99
N VAL A 392 30.35 -8.63 10.39
CA VAL A 392 29.54 -9.05 9.25
C VAL A 392 29.66 -7.99 8.16
N ASN A 393 29.89 -8.43 6.93
CA ASN A 393 29.85 -7.56 5.76
C ASN A 393 28.39 -7.38 5.33
N VAL A 394 27.83 -6.20 5.60
CA VAL A 394 26.53 -5.79 5.05
C VAL A 394 26.75 -5.12 3.71
N SER A 395 26.04 -5.56 2.68
CA SER A 395 26.17 -5.00 1.35
C SER A 395 24.84 -4.83 0.64
N ARG A 396 24.83 -3.89 -0.30
CA ARG A 396 23.78 -3.75 -1.30
C ARG A 396 24.35 -4.25 -2.62
N THR A 397 23.71 -5.26 -3.20
CA THR A 397 23.95 -5.69 -4.58
C THR A 397 22.71 -5.46 -5.44
N MET A 398 22.93 -5.02 -6.68
CA MET A 398 21.88 -4.94 -7.71
C MET A 398 21.74 -6.23 -8.51
N LYS A 399 22.59 -7.25 -8.25
CA LYS A 399 22.56 -8.54 -8.95
C LYS A 399 21.22 -9.25 -8.74
N GLN A 400 20.72 -9.84 -9.81
CA GLN A 400 19.51 -10.67 -9.80
C GLN A 400 19.87 -12.10 -9.42
N THR A 401 19.15 -12.66 -8.46
CA THR A 401 19.44 -14.01 -7.93
C THR A 401 18.18 -14.83 -7.66
N LEU A 402 16.99 -14.23 -7.62
CA LEU A 402 15.75 -15.00 -7.74
C LEU A 402 15.56 -15.50 -9.18
N PRO A 403 14.89 -16.66 -9.39
CA PRO A 403 14.57 -17.14 -10.72
C PRO A 403 13.79 -16.09 -11.51
N THR A 404 14.40 -15.57 -12.56
CA THR A 404 13.72 -14.71 -13.54
C THR A 404 13.17 -15.52 -14.70
N GLU A 405 13.45 -16.82 -14.75
CA GLU A 405 12.82 -17.73 -15.69
C GLU A 405 11.37 -17.98 -15.31
N VAL A 406 10.51 -17.95 -16.32
CA VAL A 406 9.08 -18.18 -16.16
C VAL A 406 8.86 -19.68 -16.32
N PRO A 407 8.44 -20.40 -15.27
CA PRO A 407 8.16 -21.83 -15.38
C PRO A 407 7.13 -22.10 -16.47
N ALA A 408 7.22 -23.26 -17.13
CA ALA A 408 6.36 -23.61 -18.27
C ALA A 408 4.86 -23.58 -17.91
N ASP A 409 4.50 -24.00 -16.69
CA ASP A 409 3.14 -23.96 -16.15
C ASP A 409 2.66 -22.54 -15.79
N ARG A 410 3.55 -21.56 -15.79
CA ARG A 410 3.28 -20.14 -15.48
C ARG A 410 3.32 -19.24 -16.71
N VAL A 411 3.68 -19.77 -17.88
CA VAL A 411 3.59 -19.02 -19.14
C VAL A 411 2.12 -18.72 -19.43
N PRO A 412 1.73 -17.45 -19.61
CA PRO A 412 0.34 -17.12 -19.86
C PRO A 412 -0.08 -17.61 -21.25
N PRO A 413 -1.35 -18.04 -21.43
CA PRO A 413 -1.85 -18.53 -22.72
C PRO A 413 -1.96 -17.43 -23.79
N LYS A 414 -1.85 -16.16 -23.41
CA LYS A 414 -1.85 -14.98 -24.28
C LYS A 414 -0.89 -13.95 -23.72
N SER A 415 -0.17 -13.23 -24.58
CA SER A 415 0.72 -12.15 -24.18
C SER A 415 -0.04 -10.90 -23.73
N ALA A 416 0.60 -10.01 -22.98
CA ALA A 416 0.00 -8.73 -22.58
C ALA A 416 -0.43 -7.88 -23.78
N MET A 417 0.30 -7.98 -24.90
CA MET A 417 0.02 -7.24 -26.13
C MET A 417 -1.26 -7.69 -26.85
N GLU A 418 -1.74 -8.90 -26.57
CA GLU A 418 -2.99 -9.45 -27.12
C GLU A 418 -4.20 -9.12 -26.24
N ILE A 419 -4.00 -8.96 -24.93
CA ILE A 419 -5.09 -8.84 -23.94
C ILE A 419 -5.30 -7.41 -23.46
N LEU A 420 -4.35 -6.50 -23.70
CA LEU A 420 -4.42 -5.11 -23.26
C LEU A 420 -4.70 -4.14 -24.41
N PRO A 421 -5.58 -3.15 -24.21
CA PRO A 421 -5.73 -2.03 -25.14
C PRO A 421 -4.41 -1.28 -25.35
N LYS A 422 -4.16 -0.83 -26.57
CA LYS A 422 -3.00 0.02 -26.89
C LYS A 422 -3.38 1.50 -26.79
N GLN A 423 -2.61 2.28 -26.05
CA GLN A 423 -2.72 3.75 -26.05
C GLN A 423 -1.47 4.37 -26.65
N PRO A 424 -1.59 5.18 -27.72
CA PRO A 424 -0.43 5.73 -28.41
C PRO A 424 0.24 6.85 -27.61
N ARG A 425 -0.52 7.56 -26.77
CA ARG A 425 -0.03 8.67 -25.94
C ARG A 425 -0.67 8.62 -24.57
N LYS A 426 0.10 9.09 -23.59
CA LYS A 426 -0.39 9.31 -22.24
C LYS A 426 -1.44 10.42 -22.25
N LYS A 427 -2.56 10.23 -21.52
CA LYS A 427 -3.59 11.27 -21.34
C LYS A 427 -2.96 12.53 -20.73
N ALA A 428 -3.35 13.70 -21.22
CA ALA A 428 -2.89 14.97 -20.68
C ALA A 428 -3.24 15.07 -19.19
N GLY A 429 -2.26 15.40 -18.35
CA GLY A 429 -2.43 15.50 -16.88
C GLY A 429 -2.28 14.19 -16.10
N ALA A 430 -2.12 13.03 -16.74
CA ALA A 430 -1.81 11.80 -16.01
C ALA A 430 -0.41 11.89 -15.37
N ILE A 431 -0.26 11.36 -14.16
CA ILE A 431 1.01 11.33 -13.41
C ILE A 431 1.83 10.14 -13.92
N ASP A 432 3.13 10.32 -14.20
CA ASP A 432 3.97 9.17 -14.61
C ASP A 432 4.26 8.43 -13.32
N ILE A 433 4.03 7.12 -13.26
CA ILE A 433 4.26 6.36 -12.02
C ILE A 433 5.70 5.81 -11.90
N SER A 434 6.51 5.93 -12.96
CA SER A 434 7.88 5.37 -12.95
C SER A 434 8.88 6.30 -12.26
N PHE A 435 9.54 5.83 -11.20
CA PHE A 435 10.77 6.43 -10.66
C PHE A 435 11.86 6.45 -11.74
N ARG A 436 12.68 7.51 -11.71
CA ARG A 436 13.78 7.71 -12.66
C ARG A 436 15.00 6.89 -12.26
N GLU A 437 15.35 6.96 -10.99
CA GLU A 437 16.46 6.21 -10.43
C GLU A 437 16.08 4.74 -10.28
N PRO A 438 17.02 3.81 -10.50
CA PRO A 438 16.76 2.40 -10.31
C PRO A 438 16.53 2.11 -8.83
N HIS A 439 17.43 2.55 -7.95
CA HIS A 439 17.37 2.35 -6.50
C HIS A 439 17.40 3.68 -5.75
N LEU A 440 16.89 3.71 -4.52
CA LEU A 440 17.12 4.84 -3.63
C LEU A 440 18.57 4.80 -3.08
N PRO A 441 19.23 5.96 -2.89
CA PRO A 441 20.52 5.98 -2.23
C PRO A 441 20.38 5.59 -0.75
N ILE A 442 21.41 4.94 -0.21
CA ILE A 442 21.50 4.59 1.21
C ILE A 442 22.38 5.61 1.90
N GLY A 443 21.93 6.16 3.02
CA GLY A 443 22.73 6.96 3.93
C GLY A 443 22.49 6.52 5.36
N VAL A 444 23.54 6.11 6.07
CA VAL A 444 23.47 5.78 7.49
C VAL A 444 24.49 6.62 8.25
N ARG A 445 24.02 7.33 9.27
CA ARG A 445 24.87 8.06 10.22
C ARG A 445 25.09 7.22 11.47
N GLU A 446 26.34 7.04 11.85
CA GLU A 446 26.74 6.38 13.09
C GLU A 446 27.27 7.42 14.09
N ARG A 447 26.88 7.28 15.36
CA ARG A 447 27.40 8.07 16.49
C ARG A 447 27.46 7.21 17.75
N SER A 448 28.22 7.64 18.75
CA SER A 448 28.17 7.05 20.08
C SER A 448 26.90 7.47 20.84
N CYS A 449 26.47 6.63 21.76
CA CYS A 449 25.42 6.89 22.75
C CYS A 449 25.88 6.42 24.14
N ASP A 450 25.01 6.52 25.14
CA ASP A 450 25.19 5.93 26.47
C ASP A 450 24.06 4.94 26.74
N ALA A 451 24.40 3.66 26.91
CA ALA A 451 23.41 2.60 27.15
C ALA A 451 22.69 2.74 28.51
N SER A 452 23.27 3.50 29.45
CA SER A 452 22.68 3.76 30.76
C SER A 452 21.73 4.96 30.76
N GLU A 453 21.73 5.78 29.70
CA GLU A 453 20.88 6.95 29.55
C GLU A 453 19.97 6.80 28.31
N PRO A 454 18.71 6.32 28.48
CA PRO A 454 17.77 6.14 27.37
C PRO A 454 17.56 7.37 26.47
N ASP A 455 17.59 8.56 27.07
CA ASP A 455 17.46 9.82 26.32
C ASP A 455 18.61 10.04 25.33
N SER A 456 19.80 9.48 25.59
CA SER A 456 20.96 9.58 24.71
C SER A 456 20.75 8.85 23.37
N TYR A 457 19.91 7.81 23.37
CA TYR A 457 19.62 6.98 22.19
C TYR A 457 18.15 6.98 21.74
N ALA A 458 17.28 7.76 22.38
CA ALA A 458 15.87 7.91 22.01
C ALA A 458 15.67 8.31 20.54
N LEU A 459 16.59 9.11 19.99
CA LEU A 459 16.59 9.57 18.59
C LEU A 459 17.41 8.66 17.64
N CYS A 460 17.72 7.44 18.05
CA CYS A 460 18.38 6.47 17.18
C CYS A 460 17.34 5.65 16.42
N GLY A 461 17.58 5.41 15.13
CA GLY A 461 16.92 4.32 14.45
C GLY A 461 17.28 2.98 15.11
N LEU A 462 18.57 2.70 15.27
CA LEU A 462 19.03 1.49 15.95
C LEU A 462 20.04 1.86 17.02
N ALA A 463 19.80 1.41 18.25
CA ALA A 463 20.73 1.55 19.36
C ALA A 463 21.23 0.17 19.79
N VAL A 464 22.54 0.00 19.88
CA VAL A 464 23.18 -1.27 20.23
C VAL A 464 24.19 -1.06 21.33
N GLN A 465 24.05 -1.82 22.40
CA GLN A 465 25.08 -1.97 23.43
C GLN A 465 25.97 -3.16 23.08
N ASP A 466 27.28 -3.00 23.17
CA ASP A 466 28.27 -4.07 23.05
C ASP A 466 29.37 -3.83 24.10
N GLY A 467 29.31 -4.56 25.21
CA GLY A 467 30.10 -4.26 26.41
C GLY A 467 29.79 -2.86 26.95
N ASP A 468 30.84 -2.07 27.18
CA ASP A 468 30.73 -0.68 27.67
C ASP A 468 30.45 0.33 26.54
N SER A 469 30.40 -0.13 25.28
CA SER A 469 30.14 0.75 24.13
C SER A 469 28.66 0.76 23.75
N CYS A 470 28.17 1.94 23.39
CA CYS A 470 26.84 2.11 22.79
C CYS A 470 26.98 2.79 21.44
N ARG A 471 26.37 2.19 20.41
CA ARG A 471 26.35 2.70 19.04
C ARG A 471 24.93 3.02 18.60
N CYS A 472 24.79 4.18 17.98
CA CYS A 472 23.55 4.71 17.47
C CYS A 472 23.63 4.85 15.96
N TYR A 473 22.75 4.17 15.25
CA TYR A 473 22.59 4.26 13.80
C TYR A 473 21.32 5.02 13.45
N ASN A 474 21.42 5.92 12.48
CA ASN A 474 20.30 6.71 11.98
C ASN A 474 20.23 6.63 10.46
N TYR A 475 19.04 6.31 9.94
CA TYR A 475 18.78 6.34 8.52
C TYR A 475 18.61 7.79 8.04
N VAL A 476 19.41 8.20 7.07
CA VAL A 476 19.28 9.50 6.41
C VAL A 476 18.52 9.27 5.10
N VAL A 477 17.22 9.51 5.13
CA VAL A 477 16.36 9.31 3.96
C VAL A 477 16.64 10.32 2.84
N PRO A 478 16.46 9.92 1.57
CA PRO A 478 16.62 10.79 0.42
C PRO A 478 15.34 11.55 0.05
N PHE A 479 14.46 11.85 1.02
CA PHE A 479 13.19 12.56 0.78
C PHE A 479 12.73 13.32 2.04
N ASN A 480 11.86 14.31 1.85
CA ASN A 480 11.46 15.22 2.94
C ASN A 480 10.39 14.63 3.88
N LEU A 481 10.83 14.07 5.02
CA LEU A 481 9.96 13.54 6.10
C LEU A 481 9.03 14.58 6.71
N LYS A 482 9.46 15.83 6.86
CA LYS A 482 8.72 16.85 7.64
C LYS A 482 7.35 17.17 7.04
N THR A 483 7.15 16.88 5.76
CA THR A 483 5.87 17.11 5.08
C THR A 483 4.85 15.99 5.31
N THR A 484 5.26 14.77 5.70
CA THR A 484 4.40 13.57 5.71
C THR A 484 3.40 13.56 6.87
N LEU A 485 3.86 13.82 8.11
CA LEU A 485 3.09 13.59 9.35
C LEU A 485 1.74 14.32 9.44
N TYR A 486 1.56 15.40 8.68
CA TYR A 486 0.31 16.19 8.67
C TYR A 486 -0.55 15.93 7.46
N LEU A 487 0.06 15.51 6.36
CA LEU A 487 -0.67 15.22 5.14
C LEU A 487 -1.47 13.94 5.34
N ASP A 488 -1.00 13.01 6.18
CA ASP A 488 -1.79 11.86 6.60
C ASP A 488 -3.10 12.28 7.30
N LYS A 489 -3.03 13.26 8.22
CA LYS A 489 -4.23 13.80 8.89
C LYS A 489 -5.16 14.53 7.92
N LEU A 490 -4.60 15.31 7.00
CA LEU A 490 -5.38 15.98 5.96
C LEU A 490 -6.09 14.97 5.04
N MET A 491 -5.38 13.93 4.62
CA MET A 491 -5.91 12.86 3.76
C MET A 491 -6.98 12.05 4.50
N ALA A 492 -6.77 11.72 5.78
CA ALA A 492 -7.77 11.08 6.63
C ALA A 492 -9.02 11.97 6.85
N TRP A 493 -8.85 13.29 6.96
CA TRP A 493 -9.97 14.25 6.97
C TRP A 493 -10.72 14.25 5.63
N MET A 494 -10.00 14.17 4.51
CA MET A 494 -10.58 14.06 3.16
C MET A 494 -11.09 12.65 2.81
N LYS A 495 -10.93 11.68 3.71
CA LYS A 495 -11.26 10.26 3.50
C LYS A 495 -10.55 9.65 2.29
N LEU A 496 -9.30 10.04 2.08
CA LEU A 496 -8.42 9.50 1.06
C LEU A 496 -7.26 8.73 1.70
N PRO A 497 -6.74 7.70 1.02
CA PRO A 497 -5.60 6.95 1.54
C PRO A 497 -4.31 7.78 1.47
N ALA A 498 -3.61 7.88 2.60
CA ALA A 498 -2.39 8.68 2.76
C ALA A 498 -1.24 8.22 1.84
N ARG A 499 -1.16 6.92 1.53
CA ARG A 499 -0.11 6.31 0.71
C ARG A 499 0.04 6.91 -0.70
N ALA A 500 -1.05 7.40 -1.30
CA ALA A 500 -1.00 8.05 -2.61
C ALA A 500 -0.14 9.32 -2.58
N PHE A 501 -0.11 10.01 -1.43
CA PHE A 501 0.70 11.19 -1.22
C PHE A 501 2.16 10.84 -0.93
N MET A 502 2.42 9.81 -0.12
CA MET A 502 3.77 9.32 0.17
C MET A 502 4.57 9.03 -1.10
N TYR A 503 3.95 8.32 -2.04
CA TYR A 503 4.51 8.07 -3.36
C TYR A 503 4.93 9.38 -4.07
N GLY A 504 4.07 10.40 -4.04
CA GLY A 504 4.37 11.72 -4.59
C GLY A 504 5.56 12.38 -3.93
N GLN A 505 5.73 12.22 -2.61
CA GLN A 505 6.84 12.80 -1.87
C GLN A 505 8.17 12.17 -2.23
N MET A 506 8.25 10.85 -2.19
CA MET A 506 9.45 10.11 -2.53
C MET A 506 9.89 10.40 -3.97
N LYS A 507 8.93 10.64 -4.87
CA LYS A 507 9.21 10.89 -6.28
C LYS A 507 9.55 12.33 -6.63
N TYR A 508 8.81 13.30 -6.09
CA TYR A 508 8.87 14.69 -6.54
C TYR A 508 9.56 15.63 -5.54
N TRP A 509 9.76 15.19 -4.29
CA TRP A 509 10.47 15.94 -3.24
C TRP A 509 11.65 15.14 -2.67
N SER A 510 12.42 14.52 -3.57
CA SER A 510 13.69 13.88 -3.23
C SER A 510 14.71 14.93 -2.73
N VAL A 511 15.48 14.57 -1.70
CA VAL A 511 16.53 15.39 -1.10
C VAL A 511 17.86 14.64 -1.24
N PRO A 512 18.91 15.25 -1.79
CA PRO A 512 20.21 14.60 -1.88
C PRO A 512 20.80 14.39 -0.49
N ILE A 513 21.44 13.24 -0.29
CA ILE A 513 22.17 12.92 0.94
C ILE A 513 23.56 13.55 0.87
N ASP A 514 23.93 14.34 1.87
CA ASP A 514 25.31 14.82 2.02
C ASP A 514 26.21 13.68 2.48
N LYS A 515 27.08 13.21 1.58
CA LYS A 515 28.01 12.10 1.79
C LYS A 515 28.98 12.35 2.96
N ASN A 516 29.30 13.61 3.27
CA ASN A 516 30.20 13.96 4.37
C ASN A 516 29.51 13.88 5.74
N SER A 517 28.18 13.76 5.76
CA SER A 517 27.36 13.73 6.97
C SER A 517 26.95 12.33 7.41
N VAL A 518 27.40 11.29 6.68
CA VAL A 518 27.03 9.88 6.88
C VAL A 518 28.26 8.99 6.97
N SER A 519 28.16 7.90 7.73
CA SER A 519 29.23 6.92 7.93
C SER A 519 29.20 5.81 6.87
N MET A 520 28.00 5.51 6.34
CA MET A 520 27.80 4.55 5.26
C MET A 520 26.97 5.20 4.15
N PHE A 521 27.44 5.09 2.91
CA PHE A 521 26.76 5.68 1.76
C PHE A 521 26.85 4.79 0.53
N CYS A 522 25.70 4.54 -0.12
CA CYS A 522 25.63 3.82 -1.39
C CYS A 522 24.88 4.65 -2.44
N GLU A 523 25.48 4.85 -3.61
CA GLU A 523 24.89 5.65 -4.68
C GLU A 523 23.70 4.96 -5.37
N PRO A 524 22.74 5.68 -5.99
CA PRO A 524 21.59 5.06 -6.66
C PRO A 524 21.95 4.05 -7.76
N THR A 525 23.12 4.20 -8.40
CA THR A 525 23.57 3.41 -9.57
C THR A 525 24.80 2.56 -9.29
N GLN A 526 25.25 2.47 -8.04
CA GLN A 526 26.42 1.68 -7.68
C GLN A 526 26.04 0.19 -7.53
N ASP A 527 26.58 -0.64 -8.42
CA ASP A 527 26.28 -2.08 -8.53
C ASP A 527 26.49 -2.85 -7.23
N GLU A 528 27.59 -2.58 -6.54
CA GLU A 528 27.96 -3.18 -5.26
C GLU A 528 28.52 -2.13 -4.30
N CYS A 529 28.04 -2.18 -3.06
CA CYS A 529 28.42 -1.28 -1.97
C CYS A 529 28.42 -2.08 -0.66
N SER A 530 29.47 -1.99 0.15
CA SER A 530 29.64 -2.86 1.31
C SER A 530 30.30 -2.17 2.50
N PHE A 531 29.87 -2.51 3.70
CA PHE A 531 30.42 -2.01 4.96
C PHE A 531 30.51 -3.14 5.99
N GLN A 532 31.41 -2.98 6.95
CA GLN A 532 31.49 -3.89 8.09
C GLN A 532 30.67 -3.35 9.25
N VAL A 533 29.84 -4.21 9.82
CA VAL A 533 29.11 -3.97 11.06
C VAL A 533 29.44 -5.07 12.05
N SER A 534 29.34 -4.80 13.35
CA SER A 534 29.66 -5.80 14.39
C SER A 534 28.48 -5.98 15.33
N PHE A 535 28.13 -7.23 15.60
CA PHE A 535 27.18 -7.61 16.65
C PHE A 535 27.75 -8.82 17.43
N SER A 536 28.40 -8.56 18.56
CA SER A 536 29.03 -9.62 19.36
C SER A 536 28.00 -10.51 20.06
N LYS A 537 28.43 -11.64 20.63
CA LYS A 537 27.56 -12.52 21.45
C LYS A 537 27.00 -11.84 22.70
N ASN A 538 27.66 -10.78 23.16
CA ASN A 538 27.24 -10.03 24.34
C ASN A 538 26.48 -8.75 23.97
N ALA A 539 26.34 -8.48 22.66
CA ALA A 539 25.64 -7.30 22.19
C ALA A 539 24.12 -7.43 22.40
N ARG A 540 23.48 -6.28 22.61
CA ARG A 540 22.04 -6.15 22.81
C ARG A 540 21.52 -4.96 22.03
N VAL A 541 20.42 -5.14 21.32
CA VAL A 541 19.66 -4.02 20.78
C VAL A 541 18.89 -3.38 21.93
N LEU A 542 19.08 -2.08 22.11
CA LEU A 542 18.40 -1.26 23.11
C LEU A 542 17.14 -0.60 22.54
N GLN A 543 17.17 -0.30 21.25
CA GLN A 543 16.06 0.30 20.52
C GLN A 543 16.11 -0.10 19.04
N TRP A 544 14.96 -0.45 18.48
CA TRP A 544 14.76 -0.60 17.05
C TRP A 544 13.65 0.34 16.59
N SER A 545 13.95 1.19 15.62
CA SER A 545 13.05 2.13 14.97
C SER A 545 13.63 2.48 13.62
N TRP A 546 12.82 2.99 12.71
CA TRP A 546 13.38 3.49 11.46
C TRP A 546 13.97 4.89 11.61
N PHE A 547 13.34 5.75 12.43
CA PHE A 547 13.76 7.15 12.65
C PHE A 547 14.00 7.51 14.13
N GLY A 548 13.70 6.62 15.08
CA GLY A 548 13.69 6.93 16.50
C GLY A 548 12.44 7.72 16.91
N LYS A 549 12.47 8.30 18.13
CA LYS A 549 11.36 9.13 18.66
C LYS A 549 11.32 10.50 17.99
N GLU A 550 10.73 10.57 16.81
CA GLU A 550 10.58 11.83 16.07
C GLU A 550 9.65 12.82 16.82
N PRO A 551 10.08 14.09 17.03
CA PRO A 551 9.25 15.09 17.67
C PRO A 551 8.01 15.39 16.81
N LYS A 552 6.83 15.14 17.39
CA LYS A 552 5.54 15.48 16.77
C LYS A 552 5.26 16.97 16.94
N TYR A 553 5.54 17.74 15.90
CA TYR A 553 5.04 19.11 15.83
C TYR A 553 3.52 19.08 15.51
N PRO A 554 2.75 20.16 15.75
CA PRO A 554 1.34 20.25 15.37
C PRO A 554 1.08 20.82 13.96
N PHE A 555 1.98 21.66 13.40
CA PHE A 555 2.00 22.06 11.99
C PHE A 555 3.41 22.46 11.54
N THR A 556 3.86 22.04 10.35
CA THR A 556 4.99 22.69 9.65
C THR A 556 4.54 23.92 8.90
N PHE A 557 5.45 24.85 8.60
CA PHE A 557 5.15 26.05 7.82
C PHE A 557 4.55 25.68 6.45
N GLU A 558 5.11 24.67 5.78
CA GLU A 558 4.63 24.15 4.50
C GLU A 558 3.22 23.53 4.62
N GLY A 559 2.98 22.76 5.69
CA GLY A 559 1.66 22.20 5.99
C GLY A 559 0.61 23.27 6.24
N MET A 560 0.96 24.36 6.94
CA MET A 560 0.09 25.52 7.12
C MET A 560 -0.23 26.20 5.80
N VAL A 561 0.75 26.35 4.90
CA VAL A 561 0.54 26.96 3.57
C VAL A 561 -0.42 26.10 2.73
N ILE A 562 -0.24 24.78 2.69
CA ILE A 562 -1.14 23.86 1.96
C ILE A 562 -2.55 23.92 2.55
N PHE A 563 -2.69 23.87 3.88
CA PHE A 563 -3.96 24.00 4.57
C PHE A 563 -4.65 25.33 4.24
N CYS A 564 -3.92 26.45 4.30
CA CYS A 564 -4.44 27.78 3.95
C CYS A 564 -4.89 27.86 2.48
N ILE A 565 -4.14 27.27 1.55
CA ILE A 565 -4.53 27.21 0.12
C ILE A 565 -5.82 26.40 -0.04
N LEU A 566 -5.91 25.23 0.59
CA LEU A 566 -7.12 24.41 0.54
C LEU A 566 -8.30 25.13 1.15
N VAL A 567 -8.18 25.68 2.36
CA VAL A 567 -9.23 26.49 2.99
C VAL A 567 -9.62 27.65 2.07
N PHE A 568 -8.69 28.34 1.43
CA PHE A 568 -8.99 29.42 0.50
C PHE A 568 -9.77 28.92 -0.73
N VAL A 569 -9.33 27.84 -1.37
CA VAL A 569 -10.02 27.23 -2.52
C VAL A 569 -11.43 26.73 -2.15
N ILE A 570 -11.61 26.20 -0.94
CA ILE A 570 -12.88 25.66 -0.42
C ILE A 570 -13.83 26.78 -0.01
N MET A 571 -13.31 27.81 0.66
CA MET A 571 -14.10 28.91 1.20
C MET A 571 -14.42 29.98 0.14
N THR A 572 -13.64 30.09 -0.93
CA THR A 572 -13.88 31.07 -2.00
C THR A 572 -15.25 30.88 -2.66
N PRO A 573 -15.70 29.67 -3.06
CA PRO A 573 -17.06 29.44 -3.55
C PRO A 573 -18.15 29.81 -2.53
N VAL A 574 -17.94 29.49 -1.24
CA VAL A 574 -18.89 29.79 -0.15
C VAL A 574 -18.96 31.30 0.08
N ALA A 575 -17.82 31.99 0.12
CA ALA A 575 -17.73 33.44 0.25
C ALA A 575 -18.37 34.15 -0.95
N LEU A 576 -18.09 33.71 -2.18
CA LEU A 576 -18.71 34.20 -3.41
C LEU A 576 -20.23 33.91 -3.48
N SER A 577 -20.74 32.98 -2.67
CA SER A 577 -22.16 32.73 -2.55
C SER A 577 -22.91 33.78 -1.70
N THR A 578 -22.19 34.53 -0.86
CA THR A 578 -22.77 35.51 0.06
C THR A 578 -23.11 36.84 -0.64
N LYS A 579 -24.27 37.42 -0.30
CA LYS A 579 -24.73 38.69 -0.90
C LYS A 579 -23.77 39.86 -0.65
N ARG A 580 -23.11 39.91 0.51
CA ARG A 580 -22.13 40.96 0.87
C ARG A 580 -20.89 40.92 -0.01
N VAL A 581 -20.28 39.76 -0.21
CA VAL A 581 -19.07 39.62 -1.04
C VAL A 581 -19.37 39.88 -2.52
N ARG A 582 -20.53 39.42 -3.03
CA ARG A 582 -20.98 39.73 -4.40
C ARG A 582 -21.15 41.24 -4.62
N SER A 583 -21.70 41.94 -3.63
CA SER A 583 -21.84 43.39 -3.65
C SER A 583 -20.48 44.11 -3.63
N TRP A 584 -19.54 43.61 -2.83
CA TRP A 584 -18.19 44.18 -2.71
C TRP A 584 -17.36 44.00 -4.00
N LEU A 585 -17.55 42.87 -4.69
CA LEU A 585 -16.91 42.56 -5.97
C LEU A 585 -17.64 43.15 -7.19
N GLY A 586 -18.70 43.95 -7.01
CA GLY A 586 -19.45 44.57 -8.10
C GLY A 586 -20.26 43.60 -8.98
N LEU A 587 -20.50 42.37 -8.51
CA LEU A 587 -21.24 41.34 -9.25
C LEU A 587 -22.75 41.63 -9.16
N LYS A 588 -23.36 42.16 -10.24
CA LYS A 588 -24.80 42.49 -10.28
C LYS A 588 -25.69 41.24 -10.17
N LYS A 589 -26.80 41.39 -9.43
CA LYS A 589 -27.82 40.37 -9.07
C LYS A 589 -28.41 39.54 -10.25
N GLN A 590 -28.13 39.91 -11.50
CA GLN A 590 -28.68 39.29 -12.70
C GLN A 590 -27.71 38.38 -13.47
N GLN A 591 -26.40 38.35 -13.16
CA GLN A 591 -25.43 37.55 -13.94
C GLN A 591 -25.16 36.14 -13.41
N ILE A 592 -25.68 35.75 -12.24
CA ILE A 592 -25.59 34.37 -11.74
C ILE A 592 -26.93 34.01 -11.09
N ARG A 593 -27.95 33.74 -11.91
CA ARG A 593 -29.28 33.34 -11.43
C ARG A 593 -29.37 31.87 -11.01
N SER A 594 -28.44 31.04 -11.43
CA SER A 594 -28.10 29.75 -10.84
C SER A 594 -26.81 29.26 -11.50
N ILE A 595 -26.15 28.27 -10.90
CA ILE A 595 -25.01 27.59 -11.53
C ILE A 595 -25.42 26.98 -12.90
N ALA A 596 -26.70 26.61 -13.07
CA ALA A 596 -27.24 26.15 -14.34
C ALA A 596 -27.40 27.26 -15.40
N ALA A 597 -27.63 28.52 -15.00
CA ALA A 597 -27.70 29.65 -15.93
C ALA A 597 -26.33 30.04 -16.49
N LEU A 598 -25.25 29.84 -15.70
CA LEU A 598 -23.87 30.00 -16.18
C LEU A 598 -23.51 28.92 -17.22
N ASN A 599 -24.00 27.68 -17.02
CA ASN A 599 -23.86 26.57 -17.98
C ASN A 599 -24.51 26.85 -19.34
N ALA A 600 -25.72 27.42 -19.37
CA ALA A 600 -26.42 27.70 -20.61
C ALA A 600 -25.73 28.79 -21.47
N ALA A 601 -25.08 29.76 -20.83
CA ALA A 601 -24.30 30.80 -21.52
C ALA A 601 -23.00 30.23 -22.13
N VAL A 602 -22.36 29.27 -21.45
CA VAL A 602 -21.12 28.63 -21.90
C VAL A 602 -21.37 27.65 -23.06
N CYS A 603 -22.44 26.84 -23.00
CA CYS A 603 -22.78 25.92 -24.10
C CYS A 603 -23.20 26.65 -25.39
N LYS A 604 -23.80 27.84 -25.30
CA LYS A 604 -24.14 28.65 -26.48
C LYS A 604 -22.92 29.27 -27.16
N HIS A 605 -21.81 29.47 -26.46
CA HIS A 605 -20.61 30.06 -27.04
C HIS A 605 -19.67 29.03 -27.68
N ALA A 606 -19.69 27.77 -27.25
CA ALA A 606 -18.86 26.70 -27.80
C ALA A 606 -19.35 26.11 -29.14
N VAL A 607 -20.57 26.46 -29.58
CA VAL A 607 -21.13 26.02 -30.89
C VAL A 607 -20.85 27.06 -31.99
N ARG A 608 -20.16 28.16 -31.68
CA ARG A 608 -19.78 29.21 -32.67
C ARG A 608 -18.28 29.54 -32.68
N SER A 609 -17.43 28.62 -32.24
CA SER A 609 -15.96 28.72 -32.39
C SER A 609 -15.41 27.51 -33.12
#